data_AF-A0A381FKH2-F1
#
_entry.id   AF-A0A381FKH2-F1
#
_cell.length_a   1.000
_cell.length_b   1.000
_cell.length_c   1.000
_cell.angle_alpha   90.00
_cell.angle_beta   90.00
_cell.angle_gamma   90.00
#
_symmetry.space_group_name_H-M   'P 1'
#
loop_
_entity.id
_entity.type
_entity.pdbx_description
1 polymer ?
#
loop_
_entity_poly.entity_id
_entity_poly.type
_entity_poly.pdbx_seq_one_letter_code
_entity_poly.pdbx_strand_id
1 'polypeptide(L)'
;MRDENIIMIINENNRYPTTFLSEIINTSQKCTSEKLNFTFAKCNTDPNLLINYGKTNCIGYATFATSICNYLLERQNMKRQWVATPYIAEIYFCDVNIHPFFNSSFFKDHDIVVIENLITHQKFAFDPSLNDYFGIYKIRLR
;
A
#
# COMPACT_ATOMS: atom_id res chain seq x y z
N MET A 1 -20.26 27.83 -19.17
CA MET A 1 -20.36 27.06 -17.91
C MET A 1 -20.83 25.66 -18.27
N ARG A 2 -20.15 24.61 -17.80
CA ARG A 2 -20.63 23.22 -17.99
C ARG A 2 -21.55 22.86 -16.82
N ASP A 3 -22.61 22.12 -17.11
CA ASP A 3 -23.62 21.66 -16.15
C ASP A 3 -22.98 20.81 -15.05
N GLU A 4 -23.32 21.09 -13.79
CA GLU A 4 -22.80 20.37 -12.62
C GLU A 4 -23.14 18.87 -12.67
N ASN A 5 -24.28 18.50 -13.27
CA ASN A 5 -24.67 17.11 -13.44
C ASN A 5 -23.75 16.37 -14.44
N ILE A 6 -23.29 17.07 -15.48
CA ILE A 6 -22.33 16.51 -16.45
C ILE A 6 -20.96 16.32 -15.78
N ILE A 7 -20.54 17.24 -14.92
CA ILE A 7 -19.29 17.10 -14.15
C ILE A 7 -19.37 15.91 -13.19
N MET A 8 -20.52 15.72 -12.54
CA MET A 8 -20.77 14.59 -11.63
C MET A 8 -20.74 13.24 -12.36
N ILE A 9 -21.45 13.11 -13.49
CA ILE A 9 -21.44 11.90 -14.33
C ILE A 9 -20.04 11.60 -14.88
N ILE A 10 -19.33 12.64 -15.32
CA ILE A 10 -17.94 12.50 -15.76
C ILE A 10 -17.08 12.02 -14.61
N ASN A 11 -17.20 12.55 -13.39
CA ASN A 11 -16.39 12.11 -12.24
C ASN A 11 -16.74 10.70 -11.75
N GLU A 12 -18.02 10.29 -11.81
CA GLU A 12 -18.45 8.93 -11.50
C GLU A 12 -17.89 7.90 -12.50
N ASN A 13 -17.68 8.31 -13.76
CA ASN A 13 -17.11 7.47 -14.82
C ASN A 13 -15.60 7.70 -15.06
N ASN A 14 -15.03 8.82 -14.61
CA ASN A 14 -13.59 9.09 -14.46
C ASN A 14 -13.10 8.54 -13.12
N ARG A 15 -13.34 7.25 -12.89
CA ARG A 15 -12.36 6.51 -12.10
C ARG A 15 -11.05 6.71 -12.83
N TYR A 16 -10.05 7.33 -12.19
CA TYR A 16 -8.68 7.33 -12.72
C TYR A 16 -8.43 5.94 -13.31
N PRO A 17 -7.87 5.82 -14.52
CA PRO A 17 -7.72 4.53 -15.16
C PRO A 17 -7.15 3.59 -14.13
N THR A 18 -7.88 2.53 -13.78
CA THR A 18 -7.46 1.57 -12.75
C THR A 18 -6.03 1.09 -13.02
N THR A 19 -5.62 1.13 -14.29
CA THR A 19 -4.26 0.93 -14.79
C THR A 19 -3.23 1.85 -14.15
N PHE A 20 -3.48 3.15 -14.03
CA PHE A 20 -2.51 4.12 -13.50
C PHE A 20 -2.23 3.94 -12.01
N LEU A 21 -3.29 3.79 -11.19
CA LEU A 21 -3.10 3.53 -9.77
C LEU A 21 -2.45 2.16 -9.54
N SER A 22 -2.80 1.17 -10.37
CA SER A 22 -2.14 -0.14 -10.37
C SER A 22 -0.67 -0.04 -10.73
N GLU A 23 -0.28 0.82 -11.67
CA GLU A 23 1.12 1.07 -12.03
C GLU A 23 1.89 1.68 -10.86
N ILE A 24 1.32 2.65 -10.14
CA ILE A 24 1.93 3.22 -8.92
C ILE A 24 2.12 2.14 -7.86
N ILE A 25 1.08 1.34 -7.59
CA ILE A 25 1.14 0.24 -6.61
C ILE A 25 2.21 -0.77 -7.01
N ASN A 26 2.22 -1.23 -8.26
CA ASN A 26 3.19 -2.20 -8.77
C ASN A 26 4.62 -1.67 -8.72
N THR A 27 4.82 -0.41 -9.08
CA THR A 27 6.12 0.25 -9.00
C THR A 27 6.59 0.36 -7.56
N SER A 28 5.69 0.74 -6.64
CA SER A 28 6.01 0.85 -5.22
C SER A 28 6.40 -0.49 -4.62
N GLN A 29 5.66 -1.57 -4.92
CA GLN A 29 5.99 -2.92 -4.48
C GLN A 29 7.34 -3.38 -5.04
N LYS A 30 7.55 -3.22 -6.36
CA LYS A 30 8.80 -3.60 -7.02
C LYS A 30 10.02 -2.87 -6.45
N CYS A 31 9.95 -1.55 -6.30
CA CYS A 31 11.05 -0.79 -5.72
C CYS A 31 11.31 -1.18 -4.26
N THR A 32 10.28 -1.57 -3.51
CA THR A 32 10.42 -2.04 -2.13
C THR A 32 11.12 -3.40 -2.09
N SER A 33 10.67 -4.39 -2.87
CA SER A 33 11.26 -5.74 -2.93
C SER A 33 12.68 -5.76 -3.52
N GLU A 34 12.98 -4.86 -4.46
CA GLU A 34 14.34 -4.72 -5.00
C GLU A 34 15.31 -4.11 -3.98
N LYS A 35 14.81 -3.31 -3.04
CA LYS A 35 15.65 -2.55 -2.11
C LYS A 35 15.77 -3.20 -0.73
N LEU A 36 14.75 -3.91 -0.29
CA LEU A 36 14.63 -4.44 1.06
C LEU A 36 14.57 -5.97 1.02
N ASN A 37 15.05 -6.56 2.11
CA ASN A 37 14.89 -7.98 2.39
C ASN A 37 14.09 -8.12 3.68
N PHE A 38 13.09 -8.99 3.65
CA PHE A 38 12.19 -9.15 4.77
C PHE A 38 12.87 -9.88 5.94
N THR A 39 12.54 -9.48 7.17
CA THR A 39 13.03 -10.11 8.41
C THR A 39 12.01 -10.07 9.53
N PHE A 40 11.98 -11.13 10.31
CA PHE A 40 11.22 -11.20 11.57
C PHE A 40 11.96 -10.61 12.77
N ALA A 41 13.26 -10.29 12.61
CA ALA A 41 14.07 -9.72 13.67
C ALA A 41 13.76 -8.23 13.91
N LYS A 42 14.07 -7.72 15.11
CA LYS A 42 14.02 -6.28 15.39
C LYS A 42 14.97 -5.54 14.43
N CYS A 43 14.46 -4.51 13.76
CA CYS A 43 15.18 -3.74 12.77
C CYS A 43 14.72 -2.27 12.79
N ASN A 44 15.41 -1.43 12.03
CA ASN A 44 14.96 -0.06 11.78
C ASN A 44 13.75 -0.06 10.84
N THR A 45 12.86 0.91 10.97
CA THR A 45 11.65 1.08 10.15
C THR A 45 11.57 2.45 9.48
N ASP A 46 12.53 3.35 9.74
CA ASP A 46 12.60 4.68 9.10
C ASP A 46 13.02 4.54 7.61
N PRO A 47 12.17 4.95 6.65
CA PRO A 47 12.47 4.85 5.23
C PRO A 47 13.80 5.48 4.81
N ASN A 48 14.20 6.59 5.42
CA ASN A 48 15.44 7.29 5.09
C ASN A 48 16.68 6.50 5.47
N LEU A 49 16.56 5.72 6.55
CA LEU A 49 17.61 4.84 7.03
C LEU A 49 17.61 3.51 6.26
N LEU A 50 16.44 3.02 5.89
CA LEU A 50 16.25 1.75 5.18
C LEU A 50 16.93 1.69 3.81
N ILE A 51 17.11 2.84 3.15
CA ILE A 51 17.90 2.95 1.91
C ILE A 51 19.32 2.38 2.08
N ASN A 52 19.90 2.44 3.28
CA ASN A 52 21.26 1.98 3.55
C ASN A 52 21.32 0.57 4.16
N TYR A 53 20.32 0.17 4.94
CA TYR A 53 20.35 -1.12 5.67
C TYR A 53 19.81 -2.30 4.86
N GLY A 54 18.88 -2.08 3.93
CA GLY A 54 18.40 -3.11 3.00
C GLY A 54 17.68 -4.31 3.63
N LYS A 55 17.40 -4.30 4.93
CA LYS A 55 16.69 -5.38 5.63
C LYS A 55 15.72 -4.81 6.66
N THR A 56 14.45 -5.20 6.60
CA THR A 56 13.43 -4.73 7.54
C THR A 56 12.20 -5.63 7.59
N ASN A 57 11.24 -5.25 8.42
CA ASN A 57 10.04 -6.00 8.75
C ASN A 57 8.79 -5.36 8.08
N CYS A 58 7.57 -5.79 8.40
CA CYS A 58 6.34 -5.38 7.70
C CYS A 58 6.08 -3.88 7.89
N ILE A 59 6.29 -3.36 9.10
CA ILE A 59 6.24 -1.92 9.39
C ILE A 59 7.20 -1.16 8.47
N GLY A 60 8.46 -1.62 8.36
CA GLY A 60 9.46 -0.99 7.50
C GLY A 60 9.10 -1.08 6.01
N TYR A 61 8.60 -2.24 5.56
CA TYR A 61 8.10 -2.45 4.20
C TYR A 61 6.93 -1.50 3.88
N ALA A 62 5.92 -1.44 4.75
CA ALA A 62 4.75 -0.58 4.59
C ALA A 62 5.12 0.90 4.60
N THR A 63 6.00 1.32 5.52
CA THR A 63 6.43 2.72 5.61
C THR A 63 7.26 3.10 4.39
N PHE A 64 8.20 2.25 3.95
CA PHE A 64 9.01 2.50 2.76
C PHE A 64 8.18 2.54 1.47
N ALA A 65 7.29 1.56 1.28
CA ALA A 65 6.37 1.53 0.15
C ALA A 65 5.41 2.73 0.15
N THR A 66 4.94 3.16 1.32
CA THR A 66 4.12 4.38 1.46
C THR A 66 4.89 5.61 0.99
N SER A 67 6.16 5.76 1.39
CA SER A 67 7.00 6.88 0.95
C SER A 67 7.16 6.91 -0.58
N ILE A 68 7.44 5.75 -1.20
CA ILE A 68 7.55 5.65 -2.67
C ILE A 68 6.21 5.99 -3.33
N CYS A 69 5.12 5.42 -2.83
CA CYS A 69 3.79 5.62 -3.39
C CYS A 69 3.38 7.10 -3.35
N ASN A 70 3.58 7.78 -2.22
CA ASN A 70 3.28 9.20 -2.08
C ASN A 70 4.17 10.07 -2.98
N TYR A 71 5.45 9.72 -3.14
CA TYR A 71 6.32 10.41 -4.09
C TYR A 71 5.81 10.27 -5.53
N LEU A 72 5.38 9.08 -5.95
CA LEU A 72 4.82 8.84 -7.28
C LEU A 72 3.50 9.59 -7.48
N LEU A 73 2.62 9.62 -6.48
CA LEU A 73 1.38 10.41 -6.52
C LEU A 73 1.67 11.91 -6.67
N GLU A 74 2.68 12.44 -5.99
CA GLU A 74 3.11 13.84 -6.12
C GLU A 74 3.65 14.13 -7.52
N ARG A 75 4.54 13.27 -8.04
CA ARG A 75 5.11 13.38 -9.40
C ARG A 75 4.05 13.45 -10.50
N GLN A 76 2.87 12.91 -10.22
CA GLN A 76 1.76 12.79 -11.15
C GLN A 76 0.65 13.82 -10.87
N ASN A 77 0.92 14.81 -10.01
CA ASN A 77 -0.02 15.86 -9.59
C ASN A 77 -1.30 15.34 -8.91
N MET A 78 -1.25 14.14 -8.32
CA MET A 78 -2.39 13.46 -7.70
C MET A 78 -2.45 13.60 -6.18
N LYS A 79 -1.43 14.19 -5.53
CA LYS A 79 -1.36 14.33 -4.06
C LYS A 79 -2.53 15.05 -3.40
N ARG A 80 -3.29 15.86 -4.15
CA ARG A 80 -4.50 16.54 -3.64
C ARG A 80 -5.72 15.65 -3.59
N GLN A 81 -5.69 14.53 -4.32
CA GLN A 81 -6.82 13.63 -4.48
C GLN A 81 -6.56 12.26 -3.88
N TRP A 82 -5.30 11.86 -3.76
CA TRP A 82 -4.92 10.53 -3.30
C TRP A 82 -3.81 10.64 -2.27
N VAL A 83 -3.89 9.80 -1.25
CA VAL A 83 -2.86 9.64 -0.22
C VAL A 83 -2.64 8.17 0.08
N ALA A 84 -1.38 7.77 0.24
CA ALA A 84 -1.00 6.46 0.75
C ALA A 84 -0.63 6.57 2.24
N THR A 85 -1.09 5.61 3.05
CA THR A 85 -0.79 5.53 4.48
C THR A 85 -0.53 4.09 4.90
N PRO A 86 0.38 3.85 5.87
CA PRO A 86 0.46 2.55 6.52
C PRO A 86 -0.82 2.30 7.31
N TYR A 87 -1.28 1.06 7.32
CA TYR A 87 -2.49 0.65 8.00
C TYR A 87 -2.27 -0.72 8.64
N ILE A 88 -2.61 -0.85 9.92
CA ILE A 88 -2.54 -2.12 10.63
C ILE A 88 -3.79 -2.93 10.27
N ALA A 89 -3.59 -4.06 9.60
CA ALA A 89 -4.66 -4.96 9.18
C ALA A 89 -4.54 -6.35 9.79
N GLU A 90 -5.69 -7.00 9.92
CA GLU A 90 -5.75 -8.44 10.12
C GLU A 90 -5.74 -9.17 8.78
N ILE A 91 -5.01 -10.29 8.68
CA ILE A 91 -4.98 -11.13 7.49
C ILE A 91 -5.97 -12.29 7.64
N TYR A 92 -6.88 -12.39 6.68
CA TYR A 92 -7.80 -13.51 6.51
C TYR A 92 -7.50 -14.25 5.21
N PHE A 93 -7.39 -15.57 5.27
CA PHE A 93 -7.25 -16.46 4.13
C PHE A 93 -8.37 -17.50 4.15
N CYS A 94 -9.16 -17.62 3.08
CA CYS A 94 -10.34 -18.48 3.02
C CYS A 94 -11.31 -18.28 4.20
N ASP A 95 -11.58 -17.02 4.56
CA ASP A 95 -12.39 -16.61 5.73
C ASP A 95 -11.85 -17.06 7.11
N VAL A 96 -10.66 -17.66 7.13
CA VAL A 96 -9.96 -18.02 8.37
C VAL A 96 -8.98 -16.91 8.71
N ASN A 97 -9.09 -16.35 9.92
CA ASN A 97 -8.07 -15.47 10.47
C ASN A 97 -6.78 -16.31 10.60
N ILE A 98 -5.72 -15.92 9.89
CA ILE A 98 -4.48 -16.69 9.90
C ILE A 98 -3.51 -16.29 11.01
N HIS A 99 -3.81 -15.24 11.78
CA HIS A 99 -3.02 -14.79 12.93
C HIS A 99 -2.66 -15.92 13.92
N PRO A 100 -3.56 -16.86 14.25
CA PRO A 100 -3.26 -17.95 15.17
C PRO A 100 -2.23 -18.96 14.64
N PHE A 101 -1.99 -19.03 13.32
CA PHE A 101 -1.01 -19.94 12.72
C PHE A 101 0.41 -19.37 12.74
N PHE A 102 0.57 -18.11 13.16
CA PHE A 102 1.87 -17.47 13.29
C PHE A 102 2.32 -17.45 14.75
N ASN A 103 3.43 -18.12 15.03
CA ASN A 103 4.00 -18.21 16.38
C ASN A 103 4.75 -16.94 16.82
N SER A 104 4.93 -15.96 15.92
CA SER A 104 5.56 -14.69 16.24
C SER A 104 4.49 -13.62 16.48
N SER A 105 4.71 -12.78 17.50
CA SER A 105 3.89 -11.58 17.78
C SER A 105 3.83 -10.59 16.62
N PHE A 106 4.63 -10.84 15.60
CA PHE A 106 4.86 -10.00 14.44
C PHE A 106 3.70 -10.01 13.43
N PHE A 107 2.98 -11.12 13.32
CA PHE A 107 1.78 -11.19 12.48
C PHE A 107 0.51 -10.83 13.22
N LYS A 108 0.58 -10.43 14.50
CA LYS A 108 -0.63 -10.03 15.25
C LYS A 108 -1.22 -8.72 14.76
N ASP A 109 -0.38 -7.83 14.22
CA ASP A 109 -0.71 -6.53 13.67
C ASP A 109 0.11 -6.38 12.39
N HIS A 110 -0.48 -6.62 11.21
CA HIS A 110 0.26 -6.65 9.95
C HIS A 110 0.11 -5.31 9.22
N ASP A 111 1.21 -4.59 9.05
CA ASP A 111 1.20 -3.32 8.34
C ASP A 111 1.10 -3.51 6.82
N ILE A 112 0.00 -3.04 6.27
CA ILE A 112 -0.27 -2.91 4.84
C ILE A 112 -0.20 -1.44 4.43
N VAL A 113 -0.31 -1.17 3.13
CA VAL A 113 -0.47 0.19 2.61
C VAL A 113 -1.87 0.36 2.07
N VAL A 114 -2.55 1.43 2.52
CA VAL A 114 -3.85 1.85 2.00
C VAL A 114 -3.68 3.15 1.23
N ILE A 115 -4.14 3.14 -0.03
CA ILE A 115 -4.29 4.33 -0.87
C ILE A 115 -5.75 4.76 -0.85
N GLU A 116 -6.03 5.97 -0.38
CA GLU A 116 -7.36 6.54 -0.26
C GLU A 116 -7.54 7.74 -1.20
N ASN A 117 -8.67 7.79 -1.89
CA ASN A 117 -9.13 8.99 -2.57
C ASN A 117 -9.75 9.95 -1.55
N LEU A 118 -9.16 11.14 -1.40
CA LEU A 118 -9.60 12.15 -0.44
C LEU A 118 -10.95 12.81 -0.77
N ILE A 119 -11.44 12.65 -2.00
CA ILE A 119 -12.71 13.23 -2.47
C ILE A 119 -13.82 12.18 -2.41
N THR A 120 -13.56 10.97 -2.89
CA THR A 120 -14.57 9.91 -3.03
C THR A 120 -14.53 8.89 -1.89
N HIS A 121 -13.51 8.94 -1.03
CA HIS A 121 -13.23 7.95 0.02
C HIS A 121 -13.02 6.51 -0.49
N GLN A 122 -12.80 6.34 -1.79
CA GLN A 122 -12.46 5.04 -2.37
C GLN A 122 -11.08 4.59 -1.85
N LYS A 123 -10.97 3.34 -1.39
CA LYS A 123 -9.74 2.77 -0.84
C LYS A 123 -9.24 1.60 -1.67
N PHE A 124 -7.93 1.52 -1.81
CA PHE A 124 -7.20 0.38 -2.35
C PHE A 124 -6.15 -0.04 -1.34
N ALA A 125 -5.98 -1.34 -1.14
CA ALA A 125 -5.01 -1.89 -0.21
C ALA A 125 -4.04 -2.81 -0.95
N PHE A 126 -2.78 -2.72 -0.59
CA PHE A 126 -1.72 -3.61 -1.06
C PHE A 126 -0.72 -3.87 0.05
N ASP A 127 -0.01 -4.98 -0.08
CA ASP A 127 0.89 -5.46 0.96
C ASP A 127 2.27 -5.76 0.38
N PRO A 128 3.24 -4.85 0.58
CA PRO A 128 4.56 -5.03 0.01
C PRO A 128 5.30 -6.25 0.59
N SER A 129 5.01 -6.66 1.82
CA SER A 129 5.67 -7.80 2.46
C SER A 129 5.08 -9.14 2.02
N LEU A 130 3.75 -9.24 1.87
CA LEU A 130 3.10 -10.41 1.29
C LEU A 130 3.40 -10.54 -0.20
N ASN A 131 3.55 -9.41 -0.91
CA ASN A 131 3.96 -9.42 -2.30
C ASN A 131 5.36 -10.03 -2.47
N ASP A 132 6.31 -9.56 -1.67
CA ASP A 132 7.70 -10.01 -1.72
C ASP A 132 7.85 -11.47 -1.28
N TYR A 133 7.20 -11.87 -0.19
CA TYR A 133 7.38 -13.21 0.39
C TYR A 133 6.49 -14.29 -0.23
N PHE A 134 5.25 -13.95 -0.63
CA PHE A 134 4.25 -14.92 -1.11
C PHE A 134 3.77 -14.67 -2.55
N GLY A 135 4.20 -13.59 -3.22
CA GLY A 135 3.73 -13.25 -4.56
C GLY A 135 2.27 -12.78 -4.61
N ILE A 136 1.72 -12.29 -3.48
CA ILE A 136 0.34 -11.79 -3.42
C ILE A 136 0.32 -10.33 -3.88
N TYR A 137 -0.40 -10.04 -4.97
CA TYR A 137 -0.43 -8.70 -5.58
C TYR A 137 -1.58 -7.81 -5.14
N LYS A 138 -2.63 -8.40 -4.54
CA LYS A 138 -3.86 -7.68 -4.18
C LYS A 138 -4.43 -8.23 -2.87
N ILE A 139 -4.86 -7.31 -2.02
CA ILE A 139 -5.62 -7.60 -0.82
C ILE A 139 -6.90 -6.74 -0.82
N ARG A 140 -7.91 -7.17 -0.07
CA ARG A 140 -9.18 -6.46 0.04
C ARG A 140 -9.42 -6.10 1.50
N LEU A 141 -9.74 -4.83 1.74
CA LEU A 141 -10.23 -4.40 3.05
C LEU A 141 -11.62 -4.97 3.27
N ARG A 142 -11.86 -5.52 4.46
CA ARG A 142 -13.15 -6.05 4.88
C ARG A 142 -14.08 -4.95 5.38
#